data_AF-A0A8S3TFF7-F1
#
_entry.id   AF-A0A8S3TFF7-F1
#
_cell.length_a   1.000
_cell.length_b   1.000
_cell.length_c   1.000
_cell.angle_alpha   90.00
_cell.angle_beta   90.00
_cell.angle_gamma   90.00
#
_symmetry.space_group_name_H-M   'P 1'
#
loop_
_entity.id
_entity.type
_entity.pdbx_description
1 polymer ?
#
loop_
_entity_poly.entity_id
_entity_poly.type
_entity_poly.pdbx_seq_one_letter_code
_entity_poly.pdbx_strand_id
1 'polypeptide(L)'
;MAVDAHKAQIKRHLSIHFGISFTKGITHTDVLNELKTLVDQNEIQTIQITEKECIVTVHDQNTKHTLLTRGINLKNRYIRMVDVEQQVTNVTIKDAPCEMSDVTICGHLSKFGDVVQGSLRRGLIKDTNIETGTRYVQLTNCIPIIPTATKFGRFSVRMFADNNRTECPYCTRTDHPSYRCTNKPSRQNQAARKCYRCNSTTHTQ
;
A
#
# COMPACT_ATOMS: atom_id res chain seq x y z
N MET A 1 33.78 -23.42 -8.32
CA MET A 1 32.50 -24.16 -8.21
C MET A 1 31.72 -23.53 -7.06
N ALA A 2 30.79 -22.62 -7.38
CA ALA A 2 29.95 -21.95 -6.39
C ALA A 2 28.62 -22.70 -6.27
N VAL A 3 28.20 -22.93 -5.04
CA VAL A 3 27.03 -23.73 -4.68
C VAL A 3 25.78 -22.89 -4.98
N ASP A 4 25.01 -23.29 -5.99
CA ASP A 4 23.70 -22.71 -6.26
C ASP A 4 22.75 -23.09 -5.12
N ALA A 5 22.52 -22.15 -4.21
CA ALA A 5 21.48 -22.26 -3.21
C ALA A 5 20.13 -22.22 -3.94
N HIS A 6 19.52 -23.39 -4.14
CA HIS A 6 18.12 -23.51 -4.49
C HIS A 6 17.29 -22.71 -3.46
N LYS A 7 16.91 -21.49 -3.82
CA LYS A 7 15.77 -20.80 -3.20
C LYS A 7 14.53 -21.58 -3.62
N ALA A 8 14.22 -22.67 -2.91
CA ALA A 8 12.90 -23.26 -2.97
C ALA A 8 11.91 -22.14 -2.60
N GLN A 9 11.16 -21.65 -3.59
CA GLN A 9 10.06 -20.74 -3.32
C GLN A 9 9.03 -21.53 -2.52
N ILE A 10 8.95 -21.28 -1.21
CA ILE A 10 7.89 -21.81 -0.37
C ILE A 10 6.59 -21.16 -0.88
N LYS A 11 5.81 -21.91 -1.66
CA LYS A 11 4.48 -21.49 -2.07
C LYS A 11 3.60 -21.47 -0.83
N ARG A 12 3.10 -20.29 -0.46
CA ARG A 12 2.20 -20.17 0.68
C ARG A 12 0.90 -20.91 0.34
N HIS A 13 0.39 -21.67 1.30
CA HIS A 13 -0.91 -22.33 1.16
C HIS A 13 -2.02 -21.27 1.28
N LEU A 14 -3.28 -21.69 1.21
CA LEU A 14 -4.43 -20.78 1.28
C LEU A 14 -4.45 -20.05 2.64
N SER A 15 -3.85 -18.87 2.67
CA SER A 15 -3.66 -18.10 3.90
C SER A 15 -4.30 -16.72 3.81
N ILE A 16 -4.80 -16.26 4.95
CA ILE A 16 -5.30 -14.90 5.18
C ILE A 16 -4.57 -14.30 6.37
N HIS A 17 -4.50 -12.98 6.44
CA HIS A 17 -3.91 -12.28 7.57
C HIS A 17 -4.76 -11.10 7.99
N PHE A 18 -4.58 -10.67 9.23
CA PHE A 18 -5.18 -9.48 9.78
C PHE A 18 -4.29 -8.87 10.87
N GLY A 19 -4.36 -7.54 11.00
CA GLY A 19 -3.60 -6.83 12.01
C GLY A 19 -4.18 -7.03 13.42
N ILE A 20 -3.30 -7.19 14.41
CA ILE A 20 -3.63 -7.31 15.84
C ILE A 20 -2.84 -6.31 16.71
N SER A 21 -2.15 -5.35 16.08
CA SER A 21 -1.35 -4.32 16.77
C SER A 21 -2.13 -3.44 17.74
N PHE A 22 -3.46 -3.38 17.59
CA PHE A 22 -4.37 -2.62 18.45
C PHE A 22 -4.92 -3.45 19.63
N THR A 23 -4.65 -4.76 19.67
CA THR A 23 -5.16 -5.66 20.70
C THR A 23 -4.01 -6.28 21.49
N LYS A 24 -3.72 -5.72 22.67
CA LYS A 24 -2.74 -6.32 23.59
C LYS A 24 -3.24 -7.69 24.07
N GLY A 25 -2.35 -8.68 24.08
CA GLY A 25 -2.59 -10.01 24.65
C GLY A 25 -3.72 -10.80 23.97
N ILE A 26 -3.71 -10.88 22.64
CA ILE A 26 -4.52 -11.88 21.92
C ILE A 26 -3.82 -13.23 22.02
N THR A 27 -4.59 -14.25 22.38
CA THR A 27 -4.13 -15.64 22.42
C THR A 27 -4.66 -16.43 21.22
N HIS A 28 -4.04 -17.58 20.93
CA HIS A 28 -4.53 -18.49 19.89
C HIS A 28 -5.96 -18.97 20.16
N THR A 29 -6.32 -19.15 21.43
CA THR A 29 -7.67 -19.54 21.84
C THR A 29 -8.71 -18.47 21.54
N ASP A 30 -8.38 -17.18 21.73
CA ASP A 30 -9.29 -16.08 21.40
C ASP A 30 -9.60 -16.06 19.90
N VAL A 31 -8.56 -16.19 19.07
CA VAL A 31 -8.71 -16.23 17.61
C VAL A 31 -9.50 -17.45 17.18
N LEU A 32 -9.19 -18.63 17.73
CA LEU A 32 -9.86 -19.87 17.39
C LEU A 32 -11.37 -19.83 17.75
N ASN A 33 -11.72 -19.30 18.92
CA ASN A 33 -13.12 -19.20 19.36
C ASN A 33 -13.96 -18.36 18.41
N GLU A 34 -13.41 -17.24 17.94
CA GLU A 34 -14.11 -16.37 16.99
C GLU A 34 -14.14 -16.98 15.58
N LEU A 35 -13.07 -17.64 15.13
CA LEU A 35 -13.06 -18.32 13.83
C LEU A 35 -14.09 -19.45 13.76
N LYS A 36 -14.33 -20.17 14.86
CA LYS A 36 -15.35 -21.22 14.95
C LYS A 36 -16.77 -20.72 14.70
N THR A 37 -17.03 -19.43 14.91
CA THR A 37 -18.34 -18.84 14.59
C THR A 37 -18.57 -18.67 13.09
N LEU A 38 -17.50 -18.75 12.30
CA LEU A 38 -17.48 -18.47 10.86
C LEU A 38 -17.27 -19.73 10.03
N VAL A 39 -16.39 -20.62 10.48
CA VAL A 39 -15.94 -21.82 9.75
C VAL A 39 -15.71 -23.00 10.71
N ASP A 40 -15.76 -24.23 10.18
CA ASP A 40 -15.40 -25.41 10.97
C ASP A 40 -13.91 -25.37 11.36
N GLN A 41 -13.61 -25.76 12.60
CA GLN A 41 -12.24 -25.89 13.10
C GLN A 41 -11.41 -26.83 12.23
N ASN A 42 -12.01 -27.88 11.66
CA ASN A 42 -11.30 -28.84 10.81
C ASN A 42 -10.77 -28.22 9.50
N GLU A 43 -11.35 -27.10 9.08
CA GLU A 43 -10.92 -26.36 7.89
C GLU A 43 -9.70 -25.46 8.17
N ILE A 44 -9.33 -25.28 9.44
CA ILE A 44 -8.21 -24.44 9.86
C ILE A 44 -6.97 -25.31 10.03
N GLN A 45 -5.99 -25.08 9.17
CA GLN A 45 -4.72 -25.83 9.19
C GLN A 45 -3.73 -25.25 10.19
N THR A 46 -3.64 -23.91 10.29
CA THR A 46 -2.65 -23.25 11.15
C THR A 46 -3.08 -21.84 11.52
N ILE A 47 -2.82 -21.43 12.76
CA ILE A 47 -2.92 -20.05 13.23
C ILE A 47 -1.53 -19.61 13.69
N GLN A 48 -0.99 -18.55 13.09
CA GLN A 48 0.28 -17.95 13.45
C GLN A 48 0.02 -16.55 14.02
N ILE A 49 0.48 -16.27 15.23
CA ILE A 49 0.36 -14.97 15.87
C ILE A 49 1.75 -14.36 15.99
N THR A 50 1.92 -13.16 15.43
CA THR A 50 3.14 -12.34 15.59
C THR A 50 2.82 -11.12 16.48
N GLU A 51 3.78 -10.20 16.66
CA GLU A 51 3.54 -8.99 17.45
C GLU A 51 2.46 -8.05 16.86
N LYS A 52 2.27 -8.07 15.53
CA LYS A 52 1.44 -7.08 14.82
C LYS A 52 0.35 -7.68 13.96
N GLU A 53 0.48 -8.95 13.59
CA GLU A 53 -0.42 -9.63 12.66
C GLU A 53 -0.70 -11.07 13.11
N CYS A 54 -1.88 -11.55 12.75
CA CYS A 54 -2.24 -12.96 12.81
C CYS A 54 -2.44 -13.47 11.39
N ILE A 55 -1.90 -14.66 11.10
CA ILE A 55 -2.00 -15.36 9.82
C ILE A 55 -2.75 -16.66 10.07
N VAL A 56 -3.79 -16.92 9.29
CA VAL A 56 -4.61 -18.13 9.36
C VAL A 56 -4.49 -18.85 8.02
N THR A 57 -4.10 -20.12 8.06
CA THR A 57 -4.06 -21.00 6.89
C THR A 57 -5.23 -21.96 6.94
N VAL A 58 -5.93 -22.11 5.82
CA VAL A 58 -7.12 -22.96 5.67
C VAL A 58 -6.92 -24.01 4.58
N HIS A 59 -7.73 -25.06 4.61
CA HIS A 59 -7.67 -26.14 3.63
C HIS A 59 -8.40 -25.81 2.31
N ASP A 60 -9.54 -25.13 2.40
CA ASP A 60 -10.42 -24.88 1.25
C ASP A 60 -10.54 -23.40 0.84
N GLN A 61 -10.75 -23.20 -0.47
CA GLN A 61 -10.94 -21.87 -1.07
C GLN A 61 -12.25 -21.21 -0.64
N ASN A 62 -13.32 -21.98 -0.39
CA ASN A 62 -14.58 -21.41 0.10
C ASN A 62 -14.44 -20.94 1.55
N THR A 63 -13.70 -21.67 2.38
CA THR A 63 -13.34 -21.26 3.73
C THR A 63 -12.56 -19.94 3.69
N LYS A 64 -11.54 -19.85 2.82
CA LYS A 64 -10.79 -18.61 2.59
C LYS A 64 -11.71 -17.46 2.18
N HIS A 65 -12.57 -17.68 1.19
CA HIS A 65 -13.50 -16.65 0.68
C HIS A 65 -14.49 -16.17 1.76
N THR A 66 -15.02 -17.09 2.57
CA THR A 66 -15.93 -16.78 3.67
C THR A 66 -15.28 -15.88 4.70
N LEU A 67 -14.04 -16.20 5.10
CA LEU A 67 -13.28 -15.42 6.07
C LEU A 67 -12.90 -14.03 5.53
N LEU A 68 -12.50 -13.93 4.26
CA LEU A 68 -12.22 -12.64 3.60
C LEU A 68 -13.45 -11.74 3.52
N THR A 69 -14.62 -12.33 3.27
CA THR A 69 -15.87 -11.59 3.11
C THR A 69 -16.46 -11.15 4.45
N ARG A 70 -16.44 -12.03 5.46
CA ARG A 70 -17.08 -11.79 6.75
C ARG A 70 -16.20 -11.05 7.76
N GLY A 71 -14.87 -11.15 7.66
CA GLY A 71 -13.98 -10.65 8.71
C GLY A 71 -14.17 -11.37 10.04
N ILE A 72 -13.59 -10.84 11.13
CA ILE A 72 -13.68 -11.41 12.48
C ILE A 72 -13.90 -10.32 13.52
N ASN A 73 -14.57 -10.66 14.61
CA ASN A 73 -14.72 -9.77 15.75
C ASN A 73 -13.81 -10.20 16.88
N LEU A 74 -12.66 -9.54 17.07
CA LEU A 74 -11.78 -9.84 18.20
C LEU A 74 -11.87 -8.74 19.24
N LYS A 75 -12.14 -9.11 20.50
CA LYS A 75 -12.27 -8.18 21.64
C LYS A 75 -13.24 -7.02 21.33
N ASN A 76 -14.43 -7.34 20.82
CA ASN A 76 -15.48 -6.39 20.42
C ASN A 76 -15.05 -5.39 19.32
N ARG A 77 -14.07 -5.75 18.50
CA ARG A 77 -13.66 -4.95 17.35
C ARG A 77 -13.73 -5.77 16.09
N TYR A 78 -14.45 -5.24 15.10
CA TYR A 78 -14.46 -5.80 13.76
C TYR A 78 -13.09 -5.61 13.10
N ILE A 79 -12.54 -6.69 12.57
CA ILE A 79 -11.25 -6.75 11.91
C ILE A 79 -11.47 -7.42 10.55
N ARG A 80 -11.06 -6.70 9.50
CA ARG A 80 -11.05 -7.22 8.15
C ARG A 80 -9.86 -8.15 7.96
N MET A 81 -10.13 -9.30 7.34
CA MET A 81 -9.10 -10.22 6.88
C MET A 81 -8.71 -9.89 5.45
N VAL A 82 -7.44 -10.06 5.14
CA VAL A 82 -6.85 -9.79 3.83
C VAL A 82 -6.11 -11.03 3.39
N ASP A 83 -6.19 -11.35 2.11
CA ASP A 83 -5.46 -12.50 1.58
C ASP A 83 -3.95 -12.21 1.66
N VAL A 84 -3.17 -13.18 2.13
CA VAL A 84 -1.72 -13.01 2.30
C VAL A 84 -1.02 -12.81 0.96
N GLU A 85 -1.57 -13.37 -0.11
CA GLU A 85 -1.05 -13.18 -1.47
C GLU A 85 -1.62 -11.93 -2.15
N GLN A 86 -2.59 -11.24 -1.51
CA GLN A 86 -3.16 -10.04 -2.09
C GLN A 86 -2.10 -8.94 -2.10
N GLN A 87 -1.71 -8.56 -3.31
CA GLN A 87 -0.76 -7.48 -3.49
C GLN A 87 -1.41 -6.16 -3.06
N VAL A 88 -0.95 -5.63 -1.92
CA VAL A 88 -1.36 -4.32 -1.42
C VAL A 88 -0.44 -3.27 -2.02
N THR A 89 -1.04 -2.28 -2.68
CA THR A 89 -0.34 -1.09 -3.19
C THR A 89 -0.54 0.07 -2.22
N ASN A 90 0.52 0.54 -1.59
CA ASN A 90 0.48 1.74 -0.75
C ASN A 90 0.60 2.98 -1.63
N VAL A 91 -0.37 3.88 -1.54
CA VAL A 91 -0.44 5.14 -2.27
C VAL A 91 -0.22 6.29 -1.29
N THR A 92 0.80 7.09 -1.54
CA THR A 92 1.06 8.35 -0.86
C THR A 92 0.64 9.51 -1.76
N ILE A 93 -0.28 10.34 -1.29
CA ILE A 93 -0.72 11.55 -1.96
C ILE A 93 -0.08 12.75 -1.27
N LYS A 94 0.47 13.68 -2.05
CA LYS A 94 1.05 14.94 -1.56
C LYS A 94 0.32 16.13 -2.15
N ASP A 95 0.44 17.26 -1.44
CA ASP A 95 -0.15 18.55 -1.80
C ASP A 95 -1.69 18.52 -1.80
N ALA A 96 -2.28 17.61 -1.01
CA ALA A 96 -3.72 17.56 -0.83
C ALA A 96 -4.16 18.66 0.15
N PRO A 97 -5.04 19.60 -0.27
CA PRO A 97 -5.55 20.65 0.60
C PRO A 97 -6.43 20.06 1.73
N CYS A 98 -6.56 20.78 2.85
CA CYS A 98 -7.27 20.26 4.02
C CYS A 98 -8.78 20.09 3.76
N GLU A 99 -9.34 20.92 2.86
CA GLU A 99 -10.73 20.91 2.41
C GLU A 99 -11.05 19.69 1.51
N MET A 100 -10.04 18.98 1.03
CA MET A 100 -10.24 17.76 0.24
C MET A 100 -10.75 16.62 1.13
N SER A 101 -11.96 16.15 0.85
CA SER A 101 -12.59 15.07 1.61
C SER A 101 -11.95 13.71 1.32
N ASP A 102 -11.94 12.85 2.33
CA ASP A 102 -11.45 11.48 2.22
C ASP A 102 -12.30 10.67 1.22
N VAL A 103 -13.60 10.95 1.15
CA VAL A 103 -14.53 10.34 0.18
C VAL A 103 -14.13 10.66 -1.25
N THR A 104 -13.76 11.91 -1.53
CA THR A 104 -13.30 12.33 -2.87
C THR A 104 -12.02 11.61 -3.27
N ILE A 105 -11.07 11.48 -2.34
CA ILE A 105 -9.81 10.76 -2.58
C ILE A 105 -10.09 9.28 -2.85
N CYS A 106 -10.84 8.62 -1.97
CA CYS A 106 -11.19 7.21 -2.11
C CYS A 106 -11.95 6.93 -3.42
N GLY A 107 -12.94 7.77 -3.77
CA GLY A 107 -13.70 7.63 -5.01
C GLY A 107 -12.87 7.90 -6.28
N HIS A 108 -11.79 8.67 -6.20
CA HIS A 108 -10.85 8.80 -7.31
C HIS A 108 -9.92 7.58 -7.41
N LEU A 109 -9.41 7.11 -6.26
CA LEU A 109 -8.50 5.98 -6.22
C LEU A 109 -9.17 4.65 -6.58
N SER A 110 -10.49 4.53 -6.42
CA SER A 110 -11.25 3.35 -6.82
C SER A 110 -11.16 3.04 -8.33
N LYS A 111 -10.69 3.99 -9.14
CA LYS A 111 -10.40 3.77 -10.57
C LYS A 111 -9.17 2.91 -10.82
N PHE A 112 -8.27 2.81 -9.84
CA PHE A 112 -7.01 2.09 -9.96
C PHE A 112 -7.03 0.74 -9.24
N GLY A 113 -7.91 0.56 -8.26
CA GLY A 113 -8.08 -0.68 -7.52
C GLY A 113 -9.08 -0.50 -6.37
N ASP A 114 -9.27 -1.55 -5.59
CA ASP A 114 -10.18 -1.51 -4.44
C ASP A 114 -9.53 -0.78 -3.26
N VAL A 115 -10.16 0.28 -2.78
CA VAL A 115 -9.67 1.00 -1.59
C VAL A 115 -9.90 0.15 -0.35
N VAL A 116 -8.82 -0.13 0.39
CA VAL A 116 -8.92 -0.83 1.67
C VAL A 116 -9.65 0.06 2.67
N GLN A 117 -10.79 -0.40 3.15
CA GLN A 117 -11.64 0.33 4.09
C GLN A 117 -10.85 0.72 5.35
N GLY A 118 -10.91 1.99 5.75
CA GLY A 118 -10.19 2.51 6.92
C GLY A 118 -8.67 2.65 6.74
N SER A 119 -8.13 2.40 5.55
CA SER A 119 -6.70 2.58 5.27
C SER A 119 -6.29 4.04 5.11
N LEU A 120 -7.24 4.93 4.76
CA LEU A 120 -6.94 6.33 4.54
C LEU A 120 -6.51 7.00 5.85
N ARG A 121 -5.29 7.56 5.85
CA ARG A 121 -4.73 8.31 6.97
C ARG A 121 -4.19 9.65 6.51
N ARG A 122 -4.39 10.69 7.32
CA ARG A 122 -3.85 12.02 7.10
C ARG A 122 -2.48 12.13 7.76
N GLY A 123 -1.48 12.64 7.04
CA GLY A 123 -0.16 12.93 7.59
C GLY A 123 -0.24 14.12 8.54
N LEU A 124 0.38 14.00 9.70
CA LEU A 124 0.43 15.02 10.74
C LEU A 124 1.88 15.43 11.02
N ILE A 125 2.09 16.69 11.41
CA ILE A 125 3.37 17.11 11.99
C ILE A 125 3.51 16.39 13.34
N LYS A 126 4.69 15.81 13.57
CA LYS A 126 5.00 15.03 14.78
C LYS A 126 4.59 15.82 16.03
N ASP A 127 3.89 15.14 16.94
CA ASP A 127 3.43 15.68 18.23
C ASP A 127 2.42 16.84 18.09
N THR A 128 1.72 16.95 16.95
CA THR A 128 0.65 17.94 16.73
C THR A 128 -0.56 17.33 16.02
N ASN A 129 -1.68 18.06 16.00
CA ASN A 129 -2.86 17.74 15.17
C ASN A 129 -2.87 18.50 13.83
N ILE A 130 -1.73 19.06 13.40
CA ILE A 130 -1.63 19.86 12.18
C ILE A 130 -1.32 18.96 11.00
N GLU A 131 -2.19 19.00 9.98
CA GLU A 131 -2.03 18.20 8.76
C GLU A 131 -0.90 18.72 7.86
N THR A 132 -0.15 17.80 7.24
CA THR A 132 0.95 18.11 6.32
C THR A 132 0.53 18.19 4.86
N GLY A 133 -0.77 18.06 4.56
CA GLY A 133 -1.28 17.88 3.20
C GLY A 133 -0.86 16.55 2.55
N THR A 134 -0.35 15.59 3.34
CA THR A 134 -0.08 14.22 2.90
C THR A 134 -1.24 13.31 3.26
N ARG A 135 -1.57 12.36 2.37
CA ARG A 135 -2.54 11.29 2.62
C ARG A 135 -1.89 9.94 2.29
N TYR A 136 -2.20 8.94 3.09
CA TYR A 136 -1.77 7.55 2.89
C TYR A 136 -3.01 6.72 2.65
N VAL A 137 -3.04 5.91 1.59
CA VAL A 137 -4.17 5.04 1.25
C VAL A 137 -3.61 3.69 0.79
N GLN A 138 -4.32 2.61 1.07
CA GLN A 138 -3.97 1.29 0.57
C GLN A 138 -4.98 0.83 -0.46
N LEU A 139 -4.48 0.29 -1.58
CA LEU A 139 -5.27 -0.33 -2.63
C LEU A 139 -4.99 -1.82 -2.71
N THR A 140 -6.02 -2.59 -3.02
CA THR A 140 -5.89 -3.98 -3.45
C THR A 140 -6.34 -4.11 -4.90
N ASN A 141 -5.95 -5.19 -5.58
CA ASN A 141 -6.31 -5.42 -6.98
C ASN A 141 -5.93 -4.23 -7.88
N CYS A 142 -4.78 -3.61 -7.61
CA CYS A 142 -4.33 -2.46 -8.38
C CYS A 142 -3.89 -2.91 -9.77
N ILE A 143 -4.69 -2.67 -10.81
CA ILE A 143 -4.40 -3.11 -12.17
C ILE A 143 -3.70 -2.01 -12.98
N PRO A 144 -4.26 -0.78 -13.08
CA PRO A 144 -3.64 0.28 -13.87
C PRO A 144 -2.44 0.88 -13.15
N ILE A 145 -1.58 1.56 -13.92
CA ILE A 145 -0.50 2.38 -13.37
C ILE A 145 -1.13 3.67 -12.81
N ILE A 146 -0.68 4.08 -11.63
CA ILE A 146 -1.12 5.29 -10.96
C ILE A 146 -0.29 6.48 -11.49
N PRO A 147 -0.93 7.53 -12.02
CA PRO A 147 -0.20 8.68 -12.54
C PRO A 147 0.48 9.44 -11.41
N THR A 148 1.64 10.03 -11.68
CA THR A 148 2.42 10.81 -10.69
C THR A 148 1.72 12.08 -10.23
N ALA A 149 0.75 12.57 -11.00
CA ALA A 149 -0.07 13.72 -10.66
C ALA A 149 -1.49 13.56 -11.19
N THR A 150 -2.45 14.09 -10.46
CA THR A 150 -3.85 14.14 -10.89
C THR A 150 -4.49 15.44 -10.41
N LYS A 151 -5.62 15.80 -11.02
CA LYS A 151 -6.38 16.98 -10.65
C LYS A 151 -7.67 16.60 -9.94
N PHE A 152 -7.93 17.29 -8.84
CA PHE A 152 -9.19 17.29 -8.12
C PHE A 152 -9.80 18.69 -8.22
N GLY A 153 -10.62 18.90 -9.24
CA GLY A 153 -11.08 20.25 -9.60
C GLY A 153 -9.89 21.15 -9.93
N ARG A 154 -9.72 22.24 -9.16
CA ARG A 154 -8.61 23.19 -9.31
C ARG A 154 -7.29 22.74 -8.67
N PHE A 155 -7.30 21.70 -7.84
CA PHE A 155 -6.13 21.29 -7.07
C PHE A 155 -5.34 20.22 -7.81
N SER A 156 -4.05 20.46 -8.02
CA SER A 156 -3.14 19.46 -8.56
C SER A 156 -2.44 18.77 -7.40
N VAL A 157 -2.59 17.45 -7.30
CA VAL A 157 -1.95 16.65 -6.25
C VAL A 157 -0.97 15.67 -6.89
N ARG A 158 0.08 15.31 -6.14
CA ARG A 158 1.05 14.29 -6.57
C ARG A 158 0.74 12.95 -5.92
N MET A 159 0.89 11.86 -6.65
CA MET A 159 0.66 10.50 -6.15
C MET A 159 1.91 9.64 -6.34
N PHE A 160 2.19 8.81 -5.34
CA PHE A 160 3.30 7.89 -5.32
C PHE A 160 2.80 6.54 -4.81
N ALA A 161 2.75 5.56 -5.71
CA ALA A 161 2.44 4.18 -5.41
C ALA A 161 3.72 3.33 -5.39
N ASP A 162 3.80 2.41 -4.43
CA ASP A 162 4.85 1.40 -4.36
C ASP A 162 4.69 0.32 -5.45
N ASN A 163 5.50 -0.74 -5.38
CA ASN A 163 5.41 -1.91 -6.28
C ASN A 163 5.48 -1.57 -7.78
N ASN A 164 6.27 -0.57 -8.16
CA ASN A 164 6.40 -0.14 -9.56
C ASN A 164 5.04 0.22 -10.18
N ARG A 165 4.13 0.82 -9.40
CA ARG A 165 2.82 1.29 -9.85
C ARG A 165 2.77 2.79 -10.13
N THR A 166 3.92 3.48 -10.10
CA THR A 166 4.03 4.88 -10.48
C THR A 166 4.89 5.03 -11.73
N GLU A 167 4.43 5.76 -12.73
CA GLU A 167 5.24 6.08 -13.91
C GLU A 167 6.42 7.00 -13.55
N CYS A 168 7.59 6.72 -14.11
CA CYS A 168 8.69 7.65 -14.03
C CYS A 168 8.36 8.92 -14.83
N PRO A 169 8.41 10.13 -14.24
CA PRO A 169 8.04 11.36 -14.94
C PRO A 169 8.99 11.74 -16.08
N TYR A 170 10.15 11.06 -16.20
CA TYR A 170 11.16 11.34 -17.23
C TYR A 170 11.11 10.36 -18.41
N CYS A 171 10.61 9.14 -18.21
CA CYS A 171 10.68 8.09 -19.23
C CYS A 171 9.46 7.16 -19.26
N THR A 172 8.44 7.45 -18.44
CA THR A 172 7.16 6.73 -18.31
C THR A 172 7.24 5.24 -17.94
N ARG A 173 8.44 4.68 -17.74
CA ARG A 173 8.64 3.31 -17.23
C ARG A 173 8.39 3.24 -15.73
N THR A 174 8.04 2.06 -15.23
CA THR A 174 7.75 1.83 -13.81
C THR A 174 8.80 1.00 -13.08
N ASP A 175 9.79 0.46 -13.78
CA ASP A 175 10.80 -0.48 -13.27
C ASP A 175 11.89 0.16 -12.38
N HIS A 176 11.80 1.46 -12.12
CA HIS A 176 12.73 2.18 -11.26
C HIS A 176 12.05 3.38 -10.60
N PRO A 177 12.54 3.79 -9.41
CA PRO A 177 12.10 5.05 -8.83
C PRO A 177 12.67 6.24 -9.60
N SER A 178 11.93 7.34 -9.67
CA SER A 178 12.26 8.52 -10.47
C SER A 178 13.66 9.12 -10.21
N TYR A 179 14.19 8.98 -8.99
CA TYR A 179 15.53 9.46 -8.63
C TYR A 179 16.68 8.61 -9.21
N ARG A 180 16.40 7.39 -9.67
CA ARG A 180 17.35 6.50 -10.37
C ARG A 180 17.14 6.48 -11.89
N CYS A 181 16.27 7.33 -12.43
CA CYS A 181 16.03 7.36 -13.88
C CYS A 181 17.26 7.87 -14.63
N THR A 182 17.71 7.14 -15.64
CA THR A 182 18.81 7.52 -16.54
C THR A 182 18.46 8.71 -17.42
N ASN A 183 17.18 8.85 -17.79
CA ASN A 183 16.67 10.01 -18.55
C ASN A 183 16.41 11.24 -17.66
N LYS A 184 16.62 11.13 -16.35
CA LYS A 184 16.54 12.28 -15.45
C LYS A 184 17.67 13.26 -15.81
N PRO A 185 17.37 14.55 -16.06
CA PRO A 185 18.39 15.55 -16.33
C PRO A 185 19.36 15.64 -15.13
N SER A 186 20.55 15.07 -15.26
CA SER A 186 21.63 15.23 -14.28
C SER A 186 22.34 16.57 -14.50
N ARG A 187 23.08 17.05 -13.50
CA ARG A 187 23.95 18.23 -13.67
C ARG A 187 24.96 18.06 -14.82
N GLN A 188 25.29 16.82 -15.20
CA GLN A 188 26.27 16.48 -16.24
C GLN A 188 25.66 16.33 -17.64
N ASN A 189 24.36 16.03 -17.77
CA ASN A 189 23.67 15.84 -19.06
C ASN A 189 22.71 16.99 -19.43
N GLN A 190 22.78 18.12 -18.73
CA GLN A 190 22.08 19.33 -19.16
C GLN A 190 22.95 20.07 -20.17
N ALA A 191 22.78 19.73 -21.45
CA ALA A 191 23.06 20.70 -22.50
C ALA A 191 22.31 21.99 -22.13
N ALA A 192 23.07 23.05 -21.84
CA ALA A 192 22.58 24.42 -21.72
C ALA A 192 21.54 24.68 -20.61
N ARG A 193 21.96 24.64 -19.33
CA ARG A 193 21.26 25.42 -18.30
C ARG A 193 21.36 26.90 -18.68
N LYS A 194 20.25 27.48 -19.11
CA LYS A 194 20.13 28.93 -19.28
C LYS A 194 20.07 29.57 -17.89
N CYS A 195 20.97 30.50 -17.62
CA CYS A 195 20.96 31.28 -16.38
C CYS A 195 19.59 31.97 -16.26
N TYR A 196 18.89 31.81 -15.13
CA TYR A 196 17.56 32.39 -14.92
C TYR A 196 17.54 33.92 -15.04
N ARG A 197 18.71 34.56 -14.85
CA ARG A 197 18.86 36.02 -14.91
C ARG A 197 19.14 36.56 -16.32
N CYS A 198 19.87 35.82 -17.16
CA CYS A 198 20.33 36.34 -18.47
C CYS A 198 20.05 35.38 -19.64
N ASN A 199 19.40 34.25 -19.39
CA ASN A 199 19.08 33.19 -20.35
C ASN A 199 20.29 32.62 -21.13
N SER A 200 21.52 32.92 -20.70
CA SER A 200 22.77 32.47 -21.32
C SER A 200 23.20 31.09 -20.82
N THR A 201 23.85 30.33 -21.70
CA THR A 201 24.37 28.99 -21.45
C THR A 201 25.89 28.98 -21.26
N THR A 202 26.54 30.15 -21.30
CA THR A 202 28.02 30.29 -21.35
C THR A 202 28.67 30.64 -20.01
N HIS A 203 27.90 30.70 -18.92
CA HIS A 203 28.48 30.94 -17.60
C HIS A 203 29.06 29.64 -17.05
N THR A 204 30.37 29.49 -17.10
CA THR A 204 31.12 28.59 -16.22
C THR A 204 31.01 29.11 -14.78
N GLN A 205 30.75 28.20 -13.83
CA GLN A 205 30.99 28.48 -12.41
C GLN A 205 32.48 28.67 -12.16
#